data_AF-A0A969Q0N9-F1
#
_entry.id   AF-A0A969Q0N9-F1
#
_cell.length_a   1.000
_cell.length_b   1.000
_cell.length_c   1.000
_cell.angle_alpha   90.00
_cell.angle_beta   90.00
_cell.angle_gamma   90.00
#
_symmetry.space_group_name_H-M   'P 1'
#
loop_
_entity.id
_entity.type
_entity.pdbx_description
1 polymer ?
#
loop_
_entity_poly.entity_id
_entity_poly.type
_entity_poly.pdbx_seq_one_letter_code
_entity_poly.pdbx_strand_id
1 'polypeptide(L)'
;MGELHKTVEKFYRALDALHIEYDAETGRLSEPIIMIAYNANRRFVIDRVFLFKRFFLIFDKDQTDVTKVFYDKVQSFRSTVKKF
;
A
#
# COMPACT_ATOMS: atom_id res chain seq x y z
N MET A 1 -19.95 -2.45 -6.69
CA MET A 1 -19.37 -2.85 -5.38
C MET A 1 -18.19 -3.84 -5.49
N GLY A 2 -17.98 -4.56 -6.60
CA GLY A 2 -17.03 -5.68 -6.64
C GLY A 2 -15.52 -5.39 -6.80
N GLU A 3 -15.10 -4.23 -7.32
CA GLU A 3 -13.66 -3.93 -7.50
C GLU A 3 -12.98 -3.41 -6.23
N LEU A 4 -13.73 -2.70 -5.38
CA LEU A 4 -13.20 -2.09 -4.16
C LEU A 4 -12.67 -3.14 -3.17
N HIS A 5 -13.37 -4.27 -3.08
CA HIS A 5 -12.99 -5.35 -2.19
C HIS A 5 -11.70 -6.04 -2.66
N LYS A 6 -11.55 -6.23 -3.98
CA LYS A 6 -10.41 -6.95 -4.57
C LYS A 6 -9.08 -6.26 -4.32
N THR A 7 -9.01 -4.92 -4.37
CA THR A 7 -7.74 -4.20 -4.13
C THR A 7 -7.35 -4.23 -2.66
N VAL A 8 -8.31 -4.15 -1.75
CA VAL A 8 -8.06 -4.26 -0.30
C VAL A 8 -7.63 -5.69 0.06
N GLU A 9 -8.32 -6.70 -0.47
CA GLU A 9 -7.89 -8.09 -0.33
C GLU A 9 -6.47 -8.30 -0.86
N LYS A 10 -6.16 -7.74 -2.03
CA LYS A 10 -4.82 -7.81 -2.63
C LYS A 10 -3.77 -7.15 -1.74
N PHE A 11 -4.11 -6.04 -1.08
CA PHE A 11 -3.23 -5.40 -0.12
C PHE A 11 -2.92 -6.33 1.06
N TYR A 12 -3.94 -6.87 1.73
CA TYR A 12 -3.73 -7.80 2.86
C TYR A 12 -2.99 -9.09 2.46
N ARG A 13 -3.31 -9.66 1.29
CA ARG A 13 -2.57 -10.82 0.75
C ARG A 13 -1.11 -10.49 0.47
N ALA A 14 -0.82 -9.28 0.00
CA ALA A 14 0.56 -8.86 -0.21
C ALA A 14 1.29 -8.68 1.12
N LEU A 15 0.65 -8.12 2.14
CA LEU A 15 1.24 -8.01 3.48
C LEU A 15 1.59 -9.39 4.06
N ASP A 16 0.64 -10.33 3.98
CA ASP A 16 0.82 -11.71 4.44
C ASP A 16 1.97 -12.41 3.70
N ALA A 17 2.00 -12.34 2.37
CA ALA A 17 3.06 -12.93 1.55
C ALA A 17 4.44 -12.29 1.79
N LEU A 18 4.49 -11.04 2.24
CA LEU A 18 5.73 -10.34 2.57
C LEU A 18 6.14 -10.48 4.03
N HIS A 19 5.30 -11.08 4.88
CA HIS A 19 5.42 -11.13 6.33
C HIS A 19 5.48 -9.73 6.99
N ILE A 20 4.58 -8.85 6.56
CA ILE A 20 4.49 -7.48 7.06
C ILE A 20 3.22 -7.34 7.90
N GLU A 21 3.39 -6.92 9.14
CA GLU A 21 2.29 -6.69 10.05
C GLU A 21 1.69 -5.30 9.79
N TYR A 22 0.37 -5.19 9.94
CA TYR A 22 -0.37 -3.95 9.79
C TYR A 22 -1.17 -3.64 11.04
N ASP A 23 -0.85 -2.51 11.66
CA ASP A 23 -1.64 -1.93 12.74
C ASP A 23 -2.80 -1.12 12.15
N ALA A 24 -4.01 -1.62 12.29
CA ALA A 24 -5.21 -0.98 11.76
C ALA A 24 -5.61 0.31 12.48
N GLU A 25 -5.18 0.52 13.74
CA GLU A 25 -5.48 1.73 14.51
C GLU A 25 -4.59 2.89 14.07
N THR A 26 -3.30 2.61 13.88
CA THR A 26 -2.31 3.64 13.53
C THR A 26 -2.00 3.70 12.03
N GLY A 27 -2.44 2.71 11.27
CA GLY A 27 -2.15 2.51 9.87
C GLY A 27 -0.71 2.05 9.60
N ARG A 28 0.09 1.75 10.62
CA ARG A 28 1.53 1.52 10.49
C ARG A 28 1.84 0.12 9.99
N LEU A 29 2.86 0.02 9.14
CA LEU A 29 3.44 -1.25 8.69
C LEU A 29 4.67 -1.59 9.52
N SER A 30 4.89 -2.87 9.84
CA SER A 30 6.11 -3.31 10.53
C SER A 30 7.37 -3.02 9.71
N GLU A 31 7.26 -3.10 8.39
CA GLU A 31 8.31 -2.76 7.43
C GLU A 31 7.72 -1.96 6.24
N PRO A 32 8.46 -1.01 5.65
CA PRO A 32 7.98 -0.28 4.49
C PRO A 32 7.82 -1.17 3.26
N ILE A 33 6.78 -0.91 2.47
CA ILE A 33 6.54 -1.58 1.17
C ILE A 33 6.56 -0.60 0.02
N ILE A 34 6.76 -1.11 -1.19
CA ILE A 34 6.63 -0.35 -2.43
C ILE A 34 5.22 -0.58 -2.98
N MET A 35 4.39 0.45 -2.98
CA MET A 35 3.15 0.47 -3.75
C MET A 35 3.45 0.98 -5.17
N ILE A 36 3.03 0.22 -6.19
CA ILE A 36 3.09 0.63 -7.60
C ILE A 36 1.70 1.03 -8.04
N ALA A 37 1.53 2.28 -8.46
CA ALA A 37 0.25 2.81 -8.88
C ALA A 37 0.37 3.75 -10.09
N TYR A 38 -0.77 4.00 -10.72
CA TYR A 38 -0.95 4.78 -11.96
C TYR A 38 -0.29 4.14 -13.18
N ASN A 39 -0.76 4.51 -14.37
CA ASN A 39 -0.20 3.99 -15.64
C ASN A 39 1.27 4.36 -15.86
N ALA A 40 1.77 5.38 -15.15
CA ALA A 40 3.18 5.77 -15.15
C ALA A 40 4.07 4.88 -14.25
N ASN A 41 3.54 3.81 -13.66
CA ASN A 41 4.25 2.92 -12.73
C ASN A 41 4.92 3.68 -11.58
N ARG A 42 4.24 4.70 -11.05
CA ARG A 42 4.76 5.51 -9.94
C ARG A 42 4.91 4.62 -8.71
N ARG A 43 6.08 4.70 -8.09
CA ARG A 43 6.45 3.91 -6.91
C ARG A 43 6.35 4.80 -5.68
N PHE A 44 5.71 4.29 -4.64
CA PHE A 44 5.63 4.92 -3.34
C PHE A 44 6.22 3.97 -2.30
N VAL A 45 7.22 4.43 -1.55
CA VAL A 45 7.75 3.68 -0.41
C VAL A 45 6.92 4.06 0.80
N ILE A 46 6.01 3.19 1.21
CA ILE A 46 5.02 3.51 2.23
C ILE A 46 5.34 2.78 3.53
N ASP A 47 5.29 3.48 4.65
CA ASP A 47 5.42 2.92 6.00
C ASP A 47 4.13 3.03 6.83
N ARG A 48 3.18 3.85 6.36
CA ARG A 48 1.83 3.97 6.91
C ARG A 48 0.78 4.10 5.81
N VAL A 49 -0.35 3.43 6.01
CA VAL A 49 -1.47 3.41 5.08
C VAL A 49 -2.81 3.33 5.80
N PHE A 50 -3.74 4.19 5.40
CA PHE A 50 -5.13 4.14 5.83
C PHE A 50 -6.04 3.74 4.68
N LEU A 51 -6.97 2.84 4.97
CA LEU A 51 -7.91 2.28 3.99
C LEU A 51 -9.23 3.03 4.05
N PHE A 52 -9.58 3.72 2.97
CA PHE A 52 -10.88 4.37 2.81
C PHE A 52 -11.71 3.67 1.74
N LYS A 53 -13.02 3.97 1.67
CA LYS A 53 -13.97 3.31 0.75
C LYS A 53 -13.49 3.15 -0.70
N ARG A 54 -12.62 4.03 -1.21
CA ARG A 54 -12.16 4.04 -2.61
C ARG A 54 -10.66 4.28 -2.82
N PHE A 55 -9.91 4.53 -1.76
CA PHE A 55 -8.51 4.96 -1.87
C PHE A 55 -7.70 4.57 -0.64
N PHE A 56 -6.40 4.43 -0.85
CA PHE A 56 -5.40 4.44 0.21
C PHE A 56 -4.97 5.88 0.47
N LEU A 57 -4.87 6.25 1.74
CA LEU A 57 -4.11 7.41 2.16
C LEU A 57 -2.75 6.89 2.64
N ILE A 58 -1.70 7.16 1.88
CA ILE A 58 -0.36 6.65 2.14
C ILE A 58 0.56 7.76 2.63
N PHE A 59 1.47 7.40 3.51
CA PHE A 59 2.57 8.23 3.96
C PHE A 59 3.82 7.67 3.32
N ASP A 60 4.48 8.48 2.51
CA ASP A 60 5.73 8.10 1.88
C ASP A 60 6.84 8.24 2.94
N LYS A 61 7.68 7.22 3.11
CA LYS A 61 8.75 7.25 4.10
C LYS A 61 9.76 8.37 3.82
N ASP A 62 9.95 8.70 2.54
CA ASP A 62 10.96 9.66 2.09
C ASP A 62 10.37 11.06 1.87
N GLN A 63 9.04 11.23 1.96
CA GLN A 63 8.38 12.52 1.77
C GLN A 63 7.48 12.82 2.96
N THR A 64 7.55 14.04 3.49
CA THR A 64 6.62 14.54 4.52
C THR A 64 5.17 14.63 4.05
N ASP A 65 4.89 14.34 2.78
CA ASP A 65 3.59 14.50 2.16
C ASP A 65 2.74 13.23 2.21
N VAL A 66 1.46 13.45 2.52
CA VAL A 66 0.43 12.43 2.50
C VAL A 66 -0.15 12.35 1.09
N THR A 67 -0.12 11.16 0.49
CA THR A 67 -0.64 10.96 -0.87
C THR A 67 -1.92 10.13 -0.86
N LYS A 68 -2.92 10.58 -1.63
CA LYS A 68 -4.12 9.79 -1.92
C LYS A 68 -3.89 8.94 -3.17
N VAL A 69 -4.14 7.63 -3.07
CA VAL A 69 -4.04 6.68 -4.20
C VAL A 69 -5.34 5.89 -4.31
N PHE A 70 -6.08 6.09 -5.41
CA PHE A 70 -7.33 5.34 -5.65
C PHE A 70 -7.07 3.88 -5.97
N TYR A 71 -7.98 3.01 -5.55
CA TYR A 71 -7.83 1.55 -5.69
C TYR A 71 -7.73 1.08 -7.13
N ASP A 72 -8.41 1.76 -8.07
CA ASP A 72 -8.35 1.48 -9.50
C ASP A 72 -6.99 1.85 -10.13
N LYS A 73 -6.18 2.64 -9.42
CA LYS A 73 -4.82 3.01 -9.85
C LYS A 73 -3.76 2.08 -9.28
N VAL A 74 -4.07 1.25 -8.28
CA VAL A 74 -3.07 0.36 -7.68
C VAL A 74 -2.85 -0.87 -8.54
N GLN A 75 -1.60 -1.09 -8.93
CA GLN A 75 -1.21 -2.20 -9.79
C GLN A 75 -0.59 -3.35 -9.00
N SER A 76 0.29 -3.07 -8.03
CA SER A 76 0.94 -4.11 -7.22
C SER A 76 1.58 -3.56 -5.94
N PHE A 77 1.98 -4.47 -5.06
CA PHE A 77 2.72 -4.22 -3.85
C PHE A 77 4.00 -5.09 -3.87
N ARG A 78 5.12 -4.55 -3.38
CA ARG A 78 6.40 -5.27 -3.32
C ARG A 78 7.12 -4.95 -2.01
N SER A 79 8.03 -5.82 -1.57
CA SER A 79 8.92 -5.49 -0.45
C SER A 79 9.96 -4.45 -0.87
N THR A 80 10.39 -3.63 0.08
CA THR A 80 11.59 -2.78 -0.06
C THR A 80 12.88 -3.57 0.05
N VAL A 81 12.84 -4.75 0.68
CA VAL A 81 13.97 -5.66 0.83
C VAL A 81 13.98 -6.63 -0.35
N LYS A 82 15.08 -6.66 -1.11
CA LYS A 82 15.36 -7.80 -2.00
C LYS A 82 15.64 -9.00 -1.11
N LYS A 83 14.64 -9.85 -0.88
CA LYS A 83 14.87 -11.19 -0.36
C LYS A 83 15.53 -11.98 -1.51
N PHE A 84 16.81 -12.30 -1.33
CA PHE A 84 17.62 -13.13 -2.24
C PHE A 84 17.23 -14.60 -2.10
#